data_AF-A0A8T6XZR0-F1
#
_entry.id   AF-A0A8T6XZR0-F1
#
_cell.length_a   1.000
_cell.length_b   1.000
_cell.length_c   1.000
_cell.angle_alpha   90.00
_cell.angle_beta   90.00
_cell.angle_gamma   90.00
#
_symmetry.space_group_name_H-M   'P 1'
#
loop_
_entity.id
_entity.type
_entity.pdbx_description
1 polymer ?
#
loop_
_entity_poly.entity_id
_entity_poly.type
_entity_poly.pdbx_seq_one_letter_code
_entity_poly.pdbx_strand_id
1 'polypeptide(L)'
;MGKTKTSKHRGSRTYGRGKKAGRGHGKRGGVGAAGGHKHKWISTLKYDRDHYGQKGKGFKRPQSVVGQPITINVSQLRLLKERLIKDGVEKGGKALDL
;
A
#
# COMPACT_ATOMS: atom_id res chain seq x y z
N MET A 1 -18.63 27.91 1.31
CA MET A 1 -18.56 26.47 1.61
C MET A 1 -19.96 25.90 1.72
N GLY A 2 -20.25 24.76 1.09
CA GLY A 2 -21.57 24.12 1.19
C GLY A 2 -21.83 23.52 2.57
N LYS A 3 -23.09 23.49 3.01
CA LYS A 3 -23.49 22.82 4.26
C LYS A 3 -23.00 21.37 4.27
N THR A 4 -22.50 20.91 5.43
CA THR A 4 -22.05 19.51 5.59
C THR A 4 -23.19 18.54 5.34
N LYS A 5 -22.88 17.33 4.86
CA LYS A 5 -23.87 16.26 4.69
C LYS A 5 -24.70 16.07 5.96
N THR A 6 -24.06 16.20 7.12
CA THR A 6 -24.71 16.10 8.42
C THR A 6 -25.78 17.15 8.66
N SER A 7 -25.46 18.43 8.44
CA SER A 7 -26.42 19.53 8.56
C SER A 7 -27.60 19.33 7.61
N LYS A 8 -27.34 18.89 6.37
CA LYS A 8 -28.37 18.63 5.34
C LYS A 8 -29.33 17.49 5.69
N HIS A 9 -28.90 16.50 6.49
CA HIS A 9 -29.72 15.35 6.85
C HIS A 9 -30.43 15.51 8.22
N ARG A 10 -30.25 16.62 8.94
CA ARG A 10 -31.06 16.94 10.12
C ARG A 10 -32.53 17.09 9.70
N GLY A 11 -33.46 16.56 10.49
CA GLY A 11 -34.89 16.47 10.12
C GLY A 11 -35.23 15.27 9.23
N SER A 12 -34.25 14.59 8.64
CA SER A 12 -34.48 13.32 7.94
C SER A 12 -34.50 12.14 8.92
N ARG A 13 -35.48 11.25 8.76
CA ARG A 13 -35.69 10.12 9.70
C ARG A 13 -34.59 9.05 9.68
N THR A 14 -33.88 8.85 8.57
CA THR A 14 -32.90 7.74 8.40
C THR A 14 -31.50 8.18 8.03
N TYR A 15 -31.27 9.48 7.82
CA TYR A 15 -29.96 10.01 7.47
C TYR A 15 -29.33 9.37 6.21
N GLY A 16 -30.18 8.96 5.26
CA GLY A 16 -29.78 8.28 4.02
C GLY A 16 -29.33 6.82 4.19
N ARG A 17 -29.40 6.24 5.40
CA ARG A 17 -28.96 4.86 5.66
C ARG A 17 -30.02 3.81 5.30
N GLY A 18 -31.29 4.21 5.21
CA GLY A 18 -32.43 3.29 5.06
C GLY A 18 -33.04 2.83 6.38
N LYS A 19 -34.15 2.08 6.33
CA LYS A 19 -34.97 1.73 7.51
C LYS A 19 -34.29 0.76 8.49
N LYS A 20 -33.63 -0.28 7.98
CA LYS A 20 -33.04 -1.37 8.79
C LYS A 20 -31.52 -1.25 8.95
N ALA A 21 -30.94 -0.07 8.68
CA ALA A 21 -29.51 0.18 8.69
C ALA A 21 -29.06 0.96 9.95
N GLY A 22 -27.75 1.11 10.15
CA GLY A 22 -27.20 1.81 11.32
C GLY A 22 -27.10 0.98 12.59
N ARG A 23 -27.21 -0.35 12.48
CA ARG A 23 -26.96 -1.29 13.59
C ARG A 23 -25.47 -1.66 13.67
N GLY A 24 -25.13 -2.51 14.64
CA GLY A 24 -23.78 -3.02 14.86
C GLY A 24 -23.25 -3.95 13.75
N HIS A 25 -22.21 -4.70 14.09
CA HIS A 25 -21.39 -5.47 13.14
C HIS A 25 -22.13 -6.55 12.35
N GLY A 26 -23.26 -7.05 12.84
CA GLY A 26 -24.09 -8.00 12.10
C GLY A 26 -24.54 -7.47 10.73
N LYS A 27 -24.81 -6.15 10.62
CA LYS A 27 -25.16 -5.53 9.33
C LYS A 27 -24.00 -5.47 8.34
N ARG A 28 -22.77 -5.58 8.81
CA ARG A 28 -21.53 -5.61 8.00
C ARG A 28 -21.04 -7.05 7.78
N GLY A 29 -21.75 -8.06 8.31
CA GLY A 29 -21.32 -9.45 8.28
C GLY A 29 -20.08 -9.72 9.15
N GLY A 30 -20.00 -9.11 10.33
CA GLY A 30 -18.90 -9.30 11.29
C GLY A 30 -17.95 -8.10 11.41
N VAL A 31 -16.95 -8.24 12.29
CA VAL A 31 -15.87 -7.24 12.51
C VAL A 31 -14.66 -7.61 11.64
N GLY A 32 -14.00 -6.62 11.05
CA GLY A 32 -12.77 -6.82 10.27
C GLY A 32 -12.94 -7.80 9.09
N ALA A 33 -11.97 -8.68 8.91
CA ALA A 33 -11.93 -9.71 7.86
C ALA A 33 -12.80 -10.94 8.15
N ALA A 34 -13.74 -10.85 9.09
CA ALA A 34 -14.66 -11.94 9.40
C ALA A 34 -15.48 -12.36 8.16
N GLY A 35 -15.61 -13.67 7.99
CA GLY A 35 -16.37 -14.27 6.89
C GLY A 35 -15.62 -14.41 5.58
N GLY A 36 -14.30 -14.11 5.53
CA GLY A 36 -13.52 -14.22 4.30
C GLY A 36 -13.47 -15.61 3.69
N HIS A 37 -13.56 -16.70 4.47
CA HIS A 37 -13.75 -18.08 3.96
C HIS A 37 -15.22 -18.53 3.87
N LYS A 38 -16.19 -17.65 4.17
CA LYS A 38 -17.63 -17.99 4.25
C LYS A 38 -18.45 -17.00 3.42
N HIS A 39 -19.33 -16.22 4.06
CA HIS A 39 -20.25 -15.30 3.40
C HIS A 39 -19.60 -14.10 2.71
N LYS A 40 -18.28 -13.87 2.87
CA LYS A 40 -17.51 -12.86 2.12
C LYS A 40 -16.48 -13.47 1.15
N TRP A 41 -16.53 -14.78 0.91
CA TRP A 41 -15.58 -15.50 0.05
C TRP A 41 -15.40 -14.89 -1.34
N ILE A 42 -16.48 -14.44 -1.97
CA ILE A 42 -16.42 -13.80 -3.29
C ILE A 42 -15.57 -12.52 -3.26
N SER A 43 -15.70 -11.71 -2.21
CA SER A 43 -14.90 -10.49 -2.07
C SER A 43 -13.43 -10.82 -1.89
N THR A 44 -13.12 -11.84 -1.09
CA THR A 44 -11.75 -12.31 -0.91
C THR A 44 -11.18 -12.79 -2.24
N LEU A 45 -11.87 -13.66 -2.97
CA LEU A 45 -11.39 -14.14 -4.26
C LEU A 45 -11.17 -13.04 -5.30
N LYS A 46 -12.03 -12.01 -5.31
CA LYS A 46 -11.98 -10.95 -6.32
C LYS A 46 -10.94 -9.87 -6.02
N TYR A 47 -10.83 -9.46 -4.76
CA TYR A 47 -10.05 -8.28 -4.39
C TYR A 47 -8.81 -8.63 -3.55
N ASP A 48 -8.79 -9.79 -2.92
CA ASP A 48 -7.72 -10.20 -1.99
C ASP A 48 -7.43 -11.70 -2.12
N ARG A 49 -7.07 -12.11 -3.35
CA ARG A 49 -6.97 -13.53 -3.71
C ARG A 49 -5.86 -14.27 -2.96
N ASP A 50 -4.81 -13.54 -2.58
CA ASP A 50 -3.66 -14.08 -1.84
C ASP A 50 -3.79 -13.83 -0.32
N HIS A 51 -4.99 -13.45 0.16
CA HIS A 51 -5.28 -13.26 1.59
C HIS A 51 -5.05 -14.53 2.42
N TYR A 52 -5.40 -15.67 1.83
CA TYR A 52 -5.31 -16.98 2.46
C TYR A 52 -4.26 -17.84 1.77
N GLY A 53 -3.44 -18.52 2.57
CA GLY A 53 -2.34 -19.36 2.11
C GLY A 53 -0.96 -18.76 2.32
N GLN A 54 0.06 -19.57 2.03
CA GLN A 54 1.49 -19.23 2.15
C GLN A 54 2.11 -18.92 0.77
N LYS A 55 1.34 -18.34 -0.15
CA LYS A 55 1.86 -18.02 -1.48
C LYS A 55 2.98 -16.98 -1.34
N GLY A 56 4.20 -17.35 -1.76
CA GLY A 56 5.41 -16.55 -1.55
C GLY A 56 5.98 -16.57 -0.12
N LYS A 57 5.32 -17.25 0.83
CA LYS A 57 5.84 -17.54 2.17
C LYS A 57 6.50 -18.92 2.16
N GLY A 58 7.57 -19.04 1.38
CA GLY A 58 8.54 -20.11 1.58
C GLY A 58 9.38 -19.84 2.82
N PHE A 59 10.51 -20.54 2.94
CA PHE A 59 11.49 -20.22 3.96
C PHE A 59 12.12 -18.84 3.70
N LYS A 60 12.06 -17.94 4.69
CA LYS A 60 12.79 -16.66 4.64
C LYS A 60 14.16 -16.84 5.28
N ARG A 61 15.22 -16.48 4.55
CA ARG A 61 16.59 -16.47 5.08
C ARG A 61 16.69 -15.43 6.22
N PRO A 62 17.51 -15.68 7.26
CA PRO A 62 17.77 -14.69 8.29
C PRO A 62 18.40 -13.43 7.68
N GLN A 63 17.94 -12.26 8.12
CA GLN A 63 18.33 -10.97 7.54
C GLN A 63 19.84 -10.71 7.63
N SER A 64 20.53 -11.30 8.62
CA SER A 64 21.98 -11.22 8.76
C SER A 64 22.77 -11.79 7.57
N VAL A 65 22.17 -12.65 6.75
CA VAL A 65 22.81 -13.30 5.60
C VAL A 65 22.32 -12.71 4.26
N VAL A 66 21.37 -11.76 4.31
CA VAL A 66 20.81 -11.11 3.12
C VAL A 66 21.62 -9.84 2.83
N GLY A 67 22.56 -9.93 1.89
CA GLY A 67 23.21 -8.75 1.30
C GLY A 67 22.34 -8.16 0.19
N GLN A 68 22.00 -6.87 0.28
CA GLN A 68 21.44 -6.13 -0.85
C GLN A 68 22.57 -5.35 -1.54
N PRO A 69 22.93 -5.71 -2.79
CA PRO A 69 23.95 -4.96 -3.52
C PRO A 69 23.42 -3.57 -3.89
N ILE A 70 24.28 -2.56 -3.76
CA ILE A 70 24.01 -1.22 -4.29
C ILE A 70 24.28 -1.29 -5.79
N THR A 71 23.24 -1.18 -6.61
CA THR A 71 23.35 -1.27 -8.07
C THR A 71 22.98 0.05 -8.72
N ILE A 72 23.71 0.43 -9.77
CA ILE A 72 23.42 1.62 -10.57
C ILE A 72 23.30 1.24 -12.05
N ASN A 73 22.35 1.84 -12.76
CA ASN A 73 22.25 1.67 -14.21
C ASN A 73 23.29 2.55 -14.92
N VAL A 74 23.87 2.04 -16.00
CA VAL A 74 24.85 2.75 -16.84
C VAL A 74 24.33 4.12 -17.32
N SER A 75 23.03 4.22 -17.63
CA SER A 75 22.42 5.50 -18.06
C SER A 75 22.44 6.57 -16.95
N GLN A 76 22.38 6.15 -15.69
CA GLN A 76 22.40 7.05 -14.53
C GLN A 76 23.80 7.55 -14.21
N LEU A 77 24.85 6.80 -14.59
CA LEU A 77 26.25 7.17 -14.34
C LEU A 77 26.61 8.52 -14.98
N ARG A 78 26.14 8.79 -16.19
CA ARG A 78 26.43 10.06 -16.88
C ARG A 78 25.87 11.26 -16.12
N LEU A 79 24.62 11.17 -15.69
CA LEU A 79 23.95 12.23 -14.92
C LEU A 79 24.61 12.42 -13.54
N LEU A 80 24.99 11.31 -12.91
CA LEU A 80 25.65 11.33 -11.61
C LEU A 80 27.03 11.99 -11.71
N LYS A 81 27.79 11.70 -12.78
CA LYS A 81 29.07 12.35 -13.07
C LYS A 81 28.93 13.86 -13.27
N GLU A 82 27.98 14.30 -14.09
CA GLU A 82 27.72 15.74 -14.32
C GLU A 82 27.36 16.46 -13.01
N ARG A 83 26.55 15.82 -12.17
CA ARG A 83 26.18 16.34 -10.86
C ARG A 83 27.37 16.40 -9.90
N LEU A 84 28.19 15.34 -9.83
CA LEU A 84 29.39 15.29 -8.97
C LEU A 84 30.42 16.37 -9.33
N ILE A 85 30.58 16.65 -10.63
CA ILE A 85 31.43 17.74 -11.11
C ILE A 85 30.85 19.10 -10.67
N LYS A 86 29.54 19.29 -10.79
CA LYS A 86 28.85 20.53 -10.39
C LYS A 86 28.92 20.77 -8.87
N ASP A 87 28.76 19.71 -8.08
CA ASP A 87 28.82 19.75 -6.62
C ASP A 87 30.28 19.85 -6.11
N GLY A 88 31.27 19.84 -7.01
CA GLY A 88 32.70 20.06 -6.70
C GLY A 88 33.40 18.86 -6.05
N VAL A 89 32.75 17.70 -6.01
CA VAL A 89 33.24 16.48 -5.35
C VAL A 89 34.31 15.79 -6.20
N GLU A 90 34.23 15.86 -7.53
CA GLU A 90 35.25 15.34 -8.44
C GLU A 90 35.82 16.41 -9.37
N LYS A 91 37.15 16.47 -9.48
CA LYS A 91 37.87 17.22 -10.52
C LYS A 91 38.09 16.28 -11.70
N GLY A 92 37.55 16.65 -12.87
CA GLY A 92 37.48 15.80 -14.06
C GLY A 92 38.79 15.07 -14.37
N GLY A 93 38.68 13.77 -14.66
CA GLY A 93 39.80 12.90 -15.06
C GLY A 93 39.98 11.63 -14.22
N LYS A 94 39.26 11.48 -13.09
CA LYS A 94 39.29 10.25 -12.27
C LYS A 94 38.19 9.26 -12.68
N ALA A 95 38.49 7.97 -12.54
CA ALA A 95 37.51 6.90 -12.67
C ALA A 95 36.57 6.94 -11.44
N LEU A 96 35.26 6.85 -11.68
CA LEU A 96 34.26 6.74 -10.62
C LEU A 96 34.46 5.40 -9.93
N ASP A 97 34.70 5.43 -8.61
CA ASP A 97 34.77 4.23 -7.77
C ASP A 97 33.33 3.81 -7.42
N LEU A 98 32.87 2.69 -8.01
CA LEU A 98 31.48 2.20 -8.00
C LEU A 98 31.36 0.86 -7.29
#